data_AF-A0A0E4H6J5-F1
#
_entry.id   AF-A0A0E4H6J5-F1
#
_cell.length_a   1.000
_cell.length_b   1.000
_cell.length_c   1.000
_cell.angle_alpha   90.00
_cell.angle_beta   90.00
_cell.angle_gamma   90.00
#
_symmetry.space_group_name_H-M   'P 1'
#
loop_
_entity.id
_entity.type
_entity.pdbx_description
1 polymer ?
#
loop_
_entity_poly.entity_id
_entity_poly.type
_entity_poly.pdbx_seq_one_letter_code
_entity_poly.pdbx_strand_id
1 'polypeptide(L)' 'MSTYRIQFGKGVAVPDLAASPKLAEILTVEKKQEDWLLVKTKLNDGELRKLITEEYNLPMKDVVLVSTHIAFGAAAIL' A
#
# COMPACT_ATOMS: atom_id res chain seq x y z
N MET A 1 4.06 -9.42 10.95
CA MET A 1 3.48 -9.11 9.63
C MET A 1 2.61 -7.90 9.82
N SER A 2 2.87 -6.84 9.06
CA SER A 2 2.15 -5.59 9.14
C SER A 2 1.23 -5.46 7.94
N THR A 3 0.03 -4.93 8.18
CA THR A 3 -0.94 -4.65 7.12
C THR A 3 -0.89 -3.16 6.83
N TYR A 4 -0.74 -2.80 5.56
CA TYR A 4 -0.73 -1.42 5.10
C TYR A 4 -1.86 -1.21 4.11
N ARG A 5 -2.55 -0.09 4.25
CA ARG A 5 -3.42 0.45 3.22
C ARG A 5 -2.59 1.41 2.38
N ILE A 6 -2.38 1.08 1.13
CA ILE A 6 -1.73 1.94 0.15
C ILE A 6 -2.82 2.68 -0.60
N GLN A 7 -2.85 3.99 -0.49
CA GLN A 7 -3.78 4.86 -1.21
C GLN A 7 -3.00 5.65 -2.26
N PHE A 8 -3.54 5.67 -3.47
CA PHE A 8 -2.93 6.35 -4.60
C PHE A 8 -3.59 7.70 -4.83
N GLY A 9 -2.82 8.67 -5.31
CA GLY A 9 -3.33 10.00 -5.67
C GLY A 9 -4.36 9.94 -6.79
N LYS A 10 -5.21 10.97 -6.88
CA LYS A 10 -6.21 11.08 -7.97
C LYS A 10 -5.51 11.11 -9.34
N GLY A 11 -5.93 10.21 -10.24
CA GLY A 11 -5.37 10.10 -11.58
C GLY A 11 -4.17 9.16 -11.71
N VAL A 12 -3.74 8.53 -10.61
CA VAL A 12 -2.74 7.46 -10.65
C VAL A 12 -3.44 6.12 -10.84
N ALA A 13 -3.07 5.38 -11.89
CA ALA A 13 -3.56 4.03 -12.09
C ALA A 13 -3.07 3.14 -10.94
N VAL A 14 -3.99 2.59 -10.17
CA VAL A 14 -3.65 1.70 -9.04
C VAL A 14 -2.99 0.43 -9.60
N PRO A 15 -1.69 0.24 -9.34
CA PRO A 15 -0.96 -0.88 -9.93
C PRO A 15 -1.38 -2.20 -9.28
N ASP A 16 -1.39 -3.27 -10.07
CA ASP A 16 -1.64 -4.60 -9.52
C ASP A 16 -0.36 -5.18 -8.92
N LEU A 17 -0.24 -5.04 -7.60
CA LEU A 17 0.92 -5.53 -6.85
C LEU A 17 1.03 -7.06 -6.88
N ALA A 18 -0.07 -7.78 -7.11
CA ALA A 18 -0.06 -9.24 -7.25
C ALA A 18 0.42 -9.70 -8.63
N ALA A 19 0.39 -8.80 -9.63
CA ALA A 19 0.87 -9.12 -10.98
C ALA A 19 2.41 -9.09 -11.08
N SER A 20 3.11 -8.42 -10.14
CA SER A 20 4.57 -8.45 -10.13
C SER A 20 5.06 -9.64 -9.28
N PRO A 21 5.77 -10.62 -9.86
CA PRO A 21 6.21 -11.82 -9.14
C PRO A 21 7.16 -11.50 -7.99
N LYS A 22 7.98 -10.44 -8.12
CA LYS A 22 8.86 -9.96 -7.04
C LYS A 22 8.08 -9.49 -5.82
N LEU A 23 6.96 -8.81 -6.07
CA LEU A 23 6.10 -8.29 -5.01
C LEU A 23 5.25 -9.43 -4.41
N ALA A 24 4.69 -10.30 -5.24
CA ALA A 24 3.86 -11.42 -4.77
C ALA A 24 4.58 -12.36 -3.77
N GLU A 25 5.92 -12.45 -3.80
CA GLU A 25 6.69 -13.24 -2.82
C GLU A 25 6.84 -12.56 -1.44
N ILE A 26 6.85 -11.22 -1.39
CA ILE A 26 7.15 -10.44 -0.17
C ILE A 26 5.95 -9.69 0.39
N LEU A 27 4.92 -9.49 -0.43
CA LEU A 27 3.68 -8.85 -0.07
C LEU A 27 2.49 -9.66 -0.58
N THR A 28 1.42 -9.66 0.20
CA THR A 28 0.18 -10.36 -0.10
C THR A 28 -0.92 -9.32 -0.20
N VAL A 29 -1.54 -9.21 -1.36
CA VAL A 29 -2.71 -8.33 -1.55
C VAL A 29 -3.91 -8.98 -0.88
N GLU A 30 -4.40 -8.39 0.21
CA GLU A 30 -5.61 -8.86 0.90
C GLU A 30 -6.87 -8.28 0.26
N LYS A 31 -6.80 -7.04 -0.25
CA LYS A 31 -7.94 -6.36 -0.87
C LYS A 31 -7.48 -5.34 -1.91
N LYS A 32 -8.20 -5.26 -3.02
CA LYS A 32 -8.00 -4.25 -4.07
C LYS A 32 -9.28 -3.45 -4.25
N GLN A 33 -9.13 -2.13 -4.32
CA GLN A 33 -10.18 -1.16 -4.63
C GLN A 33 -9.67 -0.19 -5.69
N GLU A 34 -10.56 0.63 -6.24
CA GLU A 34 -10.24 1.59 -7.31
C GLU A 34 -9.16 2.61 -6.91
N ASP A 35 -9.17 3.08 -5.65
CA ASP A 35 -8.25 4.12 -5.18
C ASP A 35 -7.20 3.62 -4.16
N TRP A 36 -7.34 2.38 -3.68
CA TRP A 36 -6.47 1.85 -2.62
C TRP A 36 -6.33 0.32 -2.63
N LEU A 37 -5.24 -0.14 -2.05
CA LEU A 37 -4.89 -1.54 -1.87
C LEU A 37 -4.63 -1.82 -0.39
N LEU A 38 -5.09 -2.96 0.09
CA LEU A 38 -4.71 -3.52 1.38
C LEU A 38 -3.68 -4.60 1.13
N VAL A 39 -2.47 -4.39 1.64
CA VAL A 39 -1.38 -5.35 1.52
C VAL A 39 -0.86 -5.76 2.88
N LYS A 40 -0.54 -7.04 3.00
CA LYS A 40 0.14 -7.60 4.14
C LYS A 40 1.57 -7.88 3.75
N THR A 41 2.53 -7.35 4.50
CA THR A 41 3.95 -7.54 4.20
C THR A 41 4.77 -7.73 5.46
N LYS A 42 5.99 -8.23 5.28
CA LYS A 42 7.04 -8.24 6.30
C LYS A 42 7.91 -6.97 6.25
N LEU A 43 7.76 -6.15 5.21
CA LEU A 43 8.50 -4.90 5.02
C LEU A 43 8.03 -3.79 5.96
N ASN A 44 8.94 -2.87 6.25
CA ASN A 44 8.60 -1.62 6.95
C ASN A 44 7.98 -0.59 5.98
N ASP A 45 7.41 0.49 6.52
CA ASP A 45 6.73 1.53 5.73
C ASP A 45 7.65 2.18 4.67
N GLY A 46 8.90 2.47 5.03
CA GLY A 46 9.86 3.11 4.13
C GLY A 46 10.29 2.20 2.98
N GLU A 47 10.54 0.92 3.27
CA GLU A 47 10.87 -0.11 2.27
C GLU A 47 9.69 -0.36 1.34
N LEU A 48 8.48 -0.52 1.88
CA LEU A 48 7.28 -0.75 1.08
C LEU A 48 7.00 0.45 0.16
N ARG A 49 7.10 1.68 0.68
CA ARG A 49 6.93 2.90 -0.13
C ARG A 49 7.96 2.93 -1.26
N LYS A 50 9.24 2.77 -0.92
CA LYS A 50 10.33 2.84 -1.89
C LYS A 50 10.14 1.81 -3.01
N LEU A 51 9.82 0.58 -2.64
CA LEU A 51 9.57 -0.52 -3.55
C LEU A 51 8.43 -0.22 -4.54
N ILE A 52 7.29 0.30 -4.06
CA ILE A 52 6.16 0.66 -4.92
C ILE A 52 6.51 1.84 -5.84
N THR A 53 7.20 2.85 -5.31
CA THR A 53 7.60 4.01 -6.11
C THR A 53 8.62 3.65 -7.19
N GLU A 54 9.54 2.73 -6.91
CA GLU A 54 10.54 2.25 -7.87
C GLU A 54 9.92 1.33 -8.93
N GLU A 55 9.13 0.34 -8.52
CA GLU A 55 8.55 -0.64 -9.45
C GLU A 55 7.56 -0.01 -10.43
N TYR A 56 6.79 1.00 -9.97
CA TYR A 56 5.76 1.65 -10.79
C TYR A 56 6.13 3.06 -11.25
N ASN A 57 7.39 3.49 -11.01
CA ASN A 57 7.89 4.82 -11.33
C ASN A 57 6.94 5.95 -10.84
N LEU A 58 6.38 5.76 -9.64
CA LEU A 58 5.43 6.69 -9.03
C LEU A 58 6.16 7.67 -8.13
N PRO A 59 5.78 8.96 -8.12
CA PRO A 59 6.37 9.91 -7.21
C PRO A 59 5.89 9.63 -5.77
N MET A 60 6.78 9.73 -4.79
CA MET A 60 6.47 9.44 -3.37
C MET A 60 5.26 10.20 -2.82
N LYS A 61 4.97 11.40 -3.34
CA LYS A 61 3.82 12.22 -2.94
C LYS A 61 2.47 11.59 -3.32
N ASP A 62 2.44 10.73 -4.34
CA ASP A 62 1.22 10.13 -4.86
C ASP A 62 0.98 8.73 -4.29
N VAL A 63 1.86 8.26 -3.41
CA VAL A 63 1.76 6.96 -2.73
C VAL A 63 1.68 7.19 -1.23
N VAL A 64 0.47 7.10 -0.68
CA VAL A 64 0.21 7.24 0.76
C VAL A 64 0.11 5.85 1.37
N LEU A 65 1.00 5.56 2.33
CA LEU A 65 0.92 4.33 3.11
C LEU A 65 0.32 4.65 4.47
N VAL A 66 -0.70 3.89 4.84
CA VAL A 66 -1.33 3.95 6.16
C VAL A 66 -1.18 2.58 6.80
N SER A 67 -0.35 2.49 7.83
CA SER A 67 -0.21 1.26 8.60
C SER A 67 -1.53 0.96 9.31
N THR A 68 -2.19 -0.11 8.88
CA THR A 68 -3.40 -0.61 9.52
C THR A 68 -2.97 -1.62 10.57
N HIS A 69 -2.31 -1.12 11.63
CA HIS A 69 -2.38 -1.80 12.91
C HIS A 69 -3.81 -1.59 13.38
N ILE A 70 -4.53 -2.65 13.73
CA ILE A 70 -5.94 -2.60 14.14
C ILE A 70 -6.15 -1.44 15.14
N ALA A 71 -6.66 -0.33 14.62
CA ALA A 71 -7.18 0.81 15.34
C ALA A 71 -8.34 1.36 14.49
N PHE A 72 -9.32 0.50 14.17
CA PHE A 72 -10.68 0.91 13.84
C PHE A 72 -11.37 1.53 15.09
N GLY A 73 -10.69 2.43 15.80
CA GLY A 73 -11.12 2.92 17.12
C GLY A 73 -10.52 4.25 17.58
N ALA A 74 -9.81 5.00 16.73
CA ALA A 74 -9.27 6.31 17.14
C ALA A 74 -9.37 7.38 16.03
N ALA A 75 -10.54 7.45 15.40
CA ALA A 75 -11.00 8.69 14.77
C ALA A 75 -12.51 8.81 15.00
N ALA A 76 -12.91 8.76 16.28
CA ALA A 76 -14.11 9.45 16.70
C ALA A 76 -13.79 10.95 16.51
N ILE A 77 -14.38 11.50 15.46
CA ILE A 77 -14.41 12.91 15.15
C ILE A 77 -15.00 13.64 16.37
N LEU A 78 -14.37 14.78 16.69
CA LEU A 78 -14.78 15.84 17.62
C LEU A 78 -16.29 16.01 17.79
#